data_AF-A0A8T4DNH8-F1
#
_entry.id   AF-A0A8T4DNH8-F1
#
_cell.length_a   1.000
_cell.length_b   1.000
_cell.length_c   1.000
_cell.angle_alpha   90.00
_cell.angle_beta   90.00
_cell.angle_gamma   90.00
#
_symmetry.space_group_name_H-M   'P 1'
#
loop_
_entity.id
_entity.type
_entity.pdbx_description
1 polymer ?
#
loop_
_entity_poly.entity_id
_entity_poly.type
_entity_poly.pdbx_seq_one_letter_code
_entity_poly.pdbx_strand_id
1 'polypeptide(L)'
;MTARKLFLILVSIIAPIILTSTLFVYEVDSTLTNPNFYINGFEEANVFDRLPEAIGGQLSLMLDEEVNELDEAELKDVIVSVLPPQWVKDNMTMIVNNLFDYLDGDVETIEGNIGLEELKPQMRNVLETDYPDKDADEILEEIPDNIDLSEIVGEEGLSEIKNLNSLFNDFRNLLYVLSIILLVLMLLLAKGLAEKMRHFGSTLIVPGVSLTIASFVMGNIIGSITSNVEGEKLVSDVLNILSGNFTGRLLLHGLLLLFLGIALIILSYFVSREHGQPDLTG
;
A
#
# COMPACT_ATOMS: atom_id res chain seq x y z
N MET A 1 -3.23 -14.51 -46.20
CA MET A 1 -3.03 -13.70 -44.98
C MET A 1 -1.63 -13.10 -45.04
N THR A 2 -1.45 -11.78 -44.96
CA THR A 2 -0.09 -11.18 -45.03
C THR A 2 0.61 -11.32 -43.68
N ALA A 3 1.94 -11.48 -43.66
CA ALA A 3 2.74 -11.63 -42.43
C ALA A 3 2.43 -10.55 -41.37
N ARG A 4 2.16 -9.33 -41.83
CA ARG A 4 1.74 -8.21 -40.97
C ARG A 4 0.45 -8.46 -40.20
N LYS A 5 -0.57 -9.06 -40.82
CA LYS A 5 -1.84 -9.37 -40.14
C LYS A 5 -1.64 -10.41 -39.05
N LEU A 6 -0.80 -11.41 -39.32
CA LEU A 6 -0.44 -12.43 -38.32
C LEU A 6 0.31 -11.79 -37.14
N PHE A 7 1.25 -10.89 -37.40
CA PHE A 7 1.97 -10.17 -36.36
C PHE A 7 1.06 -9.25 -35.54
N LEU A 8 0.11 -8.54 -36.18
CA LEU A 8 -0.88 -7.71 -35.48
C LEU A 8 -1.77 -8.55 -34.55
N ILE A 9 -2.20 -9.73 -34.98
CA ILE A 9 -3.00 -10.65 -34.13
C ILE A 9 -2.17 -11.08 -32.92
N LEU A 10 -0.91 -11.47 -33.12
CA LEU A 10 -0.02 -11.88 -32.04
C LEU A 10 0.19 -10.74 -31.04
N VAL A 11 0.48 -9.53 -31.52
CA VAL A 11 0.59 -8.32 -30.67
C VAL A 11 -0.72 -8.05 -29.94
N SER A 12 -1.87 -8.22 -30.58
CA SER A 12 -3.19 -8.00 -29.96
C SER A 12 -3.53 -9.03 -28.87
N ILE A 13 -2.89 -10.20 -28.88
CA ILE A 13 -3.05 -11.22 -27.82
C ILE A 13 -2.10 -10.94 -26.65
N ILE A 14 -0.86 -10.55 -26.94
CA ILE A 14 0.16 -10.30 -25.90
C ILE A 14 -0.06 -8.96 -25.19
N ALA A 15 -0.41 -7.91 -25.94
CA ALA A 15 -0.63 -6.57 -25.40
C ALA A 15 -1.61 -6.50 -24.21
N PRO A 16 -2.80 -7.12 -24.24
CA PRO A 16 -3.70 -7.05 -23.09
C PRO A 16 -3.14 -7.75 -21.86
N ILE A 17 -2.37 -8.83 -22.01
CA ILE A 17 -1.72 -9.52 -20.88
C ILE A 17 -0.70 -8.58 -20.23
N ILE A 18 0.23 -8.05 -21.03
CA ILE A 18 1.26 -7.14 -20.55
C ILE A 18 0.65 -5.87 -19.95
N LEU A 19 -0.37 -5.30 -20.59
CA LEU A 19 -1.05 -4.11 -20.09
C LEU A 19 -1.78 -4.38 -18.77
N THR A 20 -2.44 -5.53 -18.62
CA THR A 20 -3.07 -5.94 -17.35
C THR A 20 -2.02 -6.03 -16.23
N SER A 21 -0.90 -6.72 -16.48
CA SER A 21 0.19 -6.81 -15.51
C SER A 21 0.78 -5.44 -15.18
N THR A 22 0.96 -4.58 -16.18
CA THR A 22 1.50 -3.23 -16.02
C THR A 22 0.62 -2.37 -15.12
N LEU A 23 -0.69 -2.42 -15.35
CA LEU A 23 -1.65 -1.66 -14.55
C LEU A 23 -1.77 -2.22 -13.13
N PHE A 24 -1.77 -3.54 -12.97
CA PHE A 24 -1.75 -4.15 -11.65
C PHE A 24 -0.50 -3.74 -10.86
N VAL A 25 0.67 -3.78 -11.50
CA VAL A 25 1.93 -3.32 -10.88
C VAL A 25 1.87 -1.83 -10.56
N TYR A 26 1.30 -1.00 -11.43
CA TYR A 26 1.07 0.42 -11.12
C TYR A 26 0.17 0.63 -9.89
N GLU A 27 -0.89 -0.17 -9.73
CA GLU A 27 -1.74 -0.07 -8.54
C GLU A 27 -0.96 -0.45 -7.28
N VAL A 28 -0.26 -1.60 -7.30
CA VAL A 28 0.61 -2.03 -6.20
C VAL A 28 1.62 -0.94 -5.86
N ASP A 29 2.21 -0.31 -6.89
CA ASP A 29 3.20 0.75 -6.72
C ASP A 29 2.61 2.04 -6.09
N SER A 30 1.41 2.40 -6.51
CA SER A 30 0.70 3.58 -5.99
C SER A 30 0.11 3.39 -4.60
N THR A 31 0.13 2.16 -4.07
CA THR A 31 -0.45 1.81 -2.76
C THR A 31 0.53 1.07 -1.87
N LEU A 32 0.77 -0.23 -2.12
CA LEU A 32 1.49 -1.10 -1.19
C LEU A 32 2.98 -0.77 -1.07
N THR A 33 3.57 -0.12 -2.08
CA THR A 33 4.95 0.38 -2.00
C THR A 33 5.03 1.86 -1.65
N ASN A 34 3.90 2.53 -1.40
CA ASN A 34 3.86 3.96 -1.12
C ASN A 34 3.66 4.21 0.38
N PRO A 35 4.60 4.83 1.10
CA PRO A 35 4.45 5.11 2.54
C PRO A 35 3.20 5.92 2.88
N ASN A 36 2.83 6.87 2.01
CA ASN A 36 1.65 7.72 2.24
C ASN A 36 0.34 6.93 2.21
N PHE A 37 0.29 5.79 1.53
CA PHE A 37 -0.89 4.94 1.55
C PHE A 37 -1.17 4.41 2.97
N TYR A 38 -0.12 4.01 3.69
CA TYR A 38 -0.21 3.53 5.06
C TYR A 38 -0.51 4.68 6.04
N ILE A 39 0.22 5.78 5.93
CA ILE A 39 0.03 6.97 6.80
C ILE A 39 -1.40 7.50 6.68
N ASN A 40 -1.91 7.66 5.45
CA ASN A 40 -3.29 8.10 5.23
C ASN A 40 -4.30 7.06 5.75
N GLY A 41 -4.03 5.76 5.56
CA GLY A 41 -4.87 4.71 6.11
C GLY A 41 -4.91 4.71 7.65
N PHE A 42 -3.79 4.98 8.31
CA PHE A 42 -3.71 5.15 9.76
C PHE A 42 -4.49 6.36 10.24
N GLU A 43 -4.41 7.48 9.51
CA GLU A 43 -5.18 8.70 9.80
C GLU A 43 -6.69 8.45 9.63
N GLU A 44 -7.11 7.84 8.51
CA GLU A 44 -8.52 7.50 8.24
C GLU A 44 -9.09 6.51 9.28
N ALA A 45 -8.26 5.60 9.80
CA ALA A 45 -8.62 4.66 10.86
C ALA A 45 -8.58 5.26 12.28
N ASN A 46 -8.18 6.53 12.44
CA ASN A 46 -7.89 7.17 13.73
C ASN A 46 -6.92 6.34 14.59
N VAL A 47 -5.90 5.75 13.95
CA VAL A 47 -4.88 4.96 14.66
C VAL A 47 -4.12 5.82 15.64
N PHE A 48 -3.72 7.03 15.24
CA PHE A 48 -2.90 7.90 16.07
C PHE A 48 -3.58 8.32 17.38
N ASP A 49 -4.92 8.37 17.42
CA ASP A 49 -5.68 8.67 18.63
C ASP A 49 -5.85 7.44 19.54
N ARG A 50 -5.84 6.23 18.97
CA ARG A 50 -6.10 4.97 19.68
C ARG A 50 -4.83 4.25 20.12
N LEU A 51 -3.74 4.49 19.41
CA LEU A 51 -2.46 3.82 19.62
C LEU A 51 -1.80 4.17 20.96
N PRO A 52 -1.90 5.39 21.53
CA PRO A 52 -1.43 5.67 22.89
C PRO A 52 -1.98 4.66 23.91
N GLU A 53 -3.27 4.32 23.82
CA GLU A 53 -3.89 3.38 24.75
C GLU A 53 -3.44 1.93 24.53
N ALA A 54 -3.23 1.52 23.27
CA ALA A 54 -2.68 0.20 22.97
C ALA A 54 -1.22 0.06 23.40
N ILE A 55 -0.39 1.08 23.12
CA ILE A 55 1.02 1.15 23.57
C ILE A 55 1.08 1.15 25.09
N GLY A 56 0.25 1.98 25.75
CA GLY A 56 0.20 2.07 27.21
C GLY A 56 -0.10 0.73 27.86
N GLY A 57 -1.06 -0.03 27.35
CA GLY A 57 -1.38 -1.36 27.87
C GLY A 57 -0.28 -2.40 27.60
N GLN A 58 0.38 -2.36 26.45
CA GLN A 58 1.46 -3.31 26.16
C GLN A 58 2.73 -2.99 26.98
N LEU A 59 3.10 -1.71 27.08
CA LEU A 59 4.25 -1.27 27.86
C LEU A 59 4.02 -1.49 29.36
N SER A 60 2.81 -1.26 29.88
CA SER A 60 2.51 -1.55 31.28
C SER A 60 2.71 -3.03 31.59
N LEU A 61 2.29 -3.95 30.71
CA LEU A 61 2.53 -5.38 30.87
C LEU A 61 4.01 -5.77 30.82
N MET A 62 4.81 -5.10 29.98
CA MET A 62 6.25 -5.35 29.89
C MET A 62 7.00 -4.85 31.13
N LEU A 63 6.56 -3.71 31.67
CA LEU A 63 7.21 -3.03 32.79
C LEU A 63 6.67 -3.46 34.15
N ASP A 64 5.49 -4.10 34.25
CA ASP A 64 4.92 -4.59 35.52
C ASP A 64 5.86 -5.57 36.25
N GLU A 65 6.69 -6.30 35.50
CA GLU A 65 7.70 -7.21 36.09
C GLU A 65 8.95 -6.47 36.63
N GLU A 66 9.21 -5.26 36.14
CA GLU A 66 10.40 -4.45 36.50
C GLU A 66 10.02 -3.41 37.56
N VAL A 67 8.96 -2.64 37.29
CA VAL A 67 8.47 -1.52 38.10
C VAL A 67 7.55 -2.05 39.20
N ASN A 68 8.11 -2.44 40.34
CA ASN A 68 7.33 -2.92 41.49
C ASN A 68 6.56 -1.80 42.23
N GLU A 69 6.77 -0.55 41.83
CA GLU A 69 6.20 0.62 42.50
C GLU A 69 4.79 0.96 42.05
N LEU A 70 4.41 0.74 40.79
CA LEU A 70 3.09 1.05 40.25
C LEU A 70 2.34 -0.23 39.91
N ASP A 71 1.02 -0.21 40.02
CA ASP A 71 0.24 -1.26 39.37
C ASP A 71 0.11 -1.02 37.85
N GLU A 72 -0.19 -2.07 37.10
CA GLU A 72 -0.36 -2.04 35.64
C GLU A 72 -1.29 -0.90 35.16
N ALA A 73 -2.36 -0.61 35.91
CA ALA A 73 -3.34 0.41 35.52
C ALA A 73 -2.81 1.84 35.74
N GLU A 74 -2.13 2.07 36.86
CA GLU A 74 -1.46 3.35 37.14
C GLU A 74 -0.37 3.63 36.10
N LEU A 75 0.46 2.64 35.79
CA LEU A 75 1.52 2.78 34.79
C LEU A 75 0.96 3.04 33.39
N LYS A 76 -0.11 2.33 33.01
CA LYS A 76 -0.82 2.59 31.75
C LYS A 76 -1.32 4.04 31.70
N ASP A 77 -1.97 4.53 32.74
CA ASP A 77 -2.53 5.89 32.78
C ASP A 77 -1.42 6.95 32.63
N VAL A 78 -0.28 6.76 33.31
CA VAL A 78 0.90 7.61 33.15
C VAL A 78 1.37 7.62 31.70
N ILE A 79 1.58 6.44 31.09
CA ILE A 79 2.07 6.32 29.70
C ILE A 79 1.11 6.96 28.70
N VAL A 80 -0.20 6.72 28.84
CA VAL A 80 -1.21 7.30 27.94
C VAL A 80 -1.24 8.82 28.05
N SER A 81 -1.08 9.37 29.26
CA SER A 81 -1.12 10.82 29.49
C SER A 81 0.02 11.60 28.83
N VAL A 82 1.17 10.93 28.62
CA VAL A 82 2.39 11.52 28.07
C VAL A 82 2.63 11.20 26.60
N LEU A 83 1.74 10.45 25.96
CA LEU A 83 1.81 10.11 24.55
C LEU A 83 0.78 10.93 23.74
N PRO A 84 1.05 12.21 23.43
CA PRO A 84 0.17 12.99 22.55
C PRO A 84 -0.05 12.26 21.22
N PRO A 85 -1.29 12.24 20.68
CA PRO A 85 -1.57 11.66 19.36
C PRO A 85 -0.68 12.22 18.25
N GLN A 86 -0.30 13.50 18.34
CA GLN A 86 0.61 14.13 17.38
C GLN A 86 2.03 13.53 17.45
N TRP A 87 2.56 13.29 18.64
CA TRP A 87 3.87 12.65 18.82
C TRP A 87 3.86 11.23 18.22
N VAL A 88 2.77 10.49 18.44
CA VAL A 88 2.58 9.16 17.84
C VAL A 88 2.51 9.24 16.32
N LYS A 89 1.77 10.20 15.76
CA LYS A 89 1.69 10.44 14.32
C LYS A 89 3.06 10.72 13.70
N ASP A 90 3.84 11.60 14.33
CA ASP A 90 5.15 12.02 13.82
C ASP A 90 6.14 10.84 13.84
N ASN A 91 6.19 10.10 14.95
CA ASN A 91 7.06 8.92 15.06
C ASN A 91 6.62 7.81 14.10
N MET A 92 5.33 7.46 14.03
CA MET A 92 4.85 6.45 13.08
C MET A 92 5.12 6.84 11.63
N THR A 93 4.97 8.12 11.28
CA THR A 93 5.29 8.63 9.95
C THR A 93 6.77 8.48 9.64
N MET A 94 7.65 8.84 10.57
CA MET A 94 9.09 8.65 10.44
C MET A 94 9.44 7.17 10.25
N ILE A 95 8.86 6.28 11.05
CA ILE A 95 9.12 4.83 11.00
C ILE A 95 8.70 4.26 9.65
N VAL A 96 7.50 4.59 9.19
CA VAL A 96 7.00 4.13 7.90
C VAL A 96 7.90 4.63 6.78
N ASN A 97 8.27 5.91 6.77
CA ASN A 97 9.16 6.45 5.74
C ASN A 97 10.54 5.79 5.76
N ASN A 98 11.17 5.66 6.94
CA ASN A 98 12.49 5.03 7.07
C ASN A 98 12.47 3.55 6.64
N LEU A 99 11.38 2.83 6.92
CA LEU A 99 11.17 1.48 6.41
C LEU A 99 11.13 1.46 4.88
N PHE A 100 10.36 2.36 4.25
CA PHE A 100 10.27 2.43 2.79
C PHE A 100 11.59 2.87 2.14
N ASP A 101 12.31 3.83 2.72
CA ASP A 101 13.65 4.22 2.27
C ASP A 101 14.62 3.02 2.33
N TYR A 102 14.53 2.20 3.37
CA TYR A 102 15.33 0.97 3.48
C TYR A 102 14.95 -0.06 2.39
N LEU A 103 13.66 -0.26 2.15
CA LEU A 103 13.14 -1.19 1.16
C LEU A 103 13.49 -0.77 -0.26
N ASP A 104 13.47 0.53 -0.55
CA ASP A 104 13.90 1.11 -1.84
C ASP A 104 15.42 1.12 -2.00
N GLY A 105 16.15 0.90 -0.90
CA GLY A 105 17.61 0.83 -0.89
C GLY A 105 18.30 2.18 -0.79
N ASP A 106 17.56 3.23 -0.44
CA ASP A 106 18.08 4.57 -0.18
C ASP A 106 18.90 4.62 1.11
N VAL A 107 18.59 3.74 2.08
CA VAL A 107 19.40 3.50 3.29
C VAL A 107 19.79 2.03 3.48
N GLU A 108 20.94 1.80 4.11
CA GLU A 108 21.47 0.45 4.37
C GLU A 108 20.86 -0.22 5.61
N THR A 109 20.42 0.58 6.59
CA THR A 109 19.86 0.15 7.87
C THR A 109 18.62 0.98 8.20
N ILE A 110 17.66 0.40 8.91
CA ILE A 110 16.51 1.15 9.42
C ILE A 110 16.99 1.91 10.66
N GLU A 111 17.18 3.22 10.51
CA GLU A 111 17.39 4.11 11.65
C GLU A 111 16.03 4.38 12.30
N GLY A 112 15.63 3.51 13.20
CA GLY A 112 14.31 3.51 13.83
C GLY A 112 14.42 3.55 15.34
N ASN A 113 15.08 4.57 15.90
CA ASN A 113 15.10 4.79 17.34
C ASN A 113 13.95 5.72 17.70
N ILE A 114 12.96 5.19 18.41
CA ILE A 114 11.91 6.03 19.01
C ILE A 114 12.48 6.57 20.32
N GLY A 115 12.87 7.85 20.32
CA GLY A 115 13.39 8.51 21.51
C GLY A 115 12.28 8.75 22.54
N LEU A 116 12.39 8.10 23.70
CA LEU A 116 11.51 8.31 24.85
C LEU A 116 12.06 9.40 25.79
N GLU A 117 13.29 9.87 25.57
CA GLU A 117 13.95 10.90 26.38
C GLU A 117 13.10 12.18 26.52
N GLU A 118 12.41 12.59 25.44
CA GLU A 118 11.53 13.78 25.47
C GLU A 118 10.24 13.57 26.29
N LEU A 119 9.86 12.32 26.51
CA LEU A 119 8.67 11.94 27.29
C LEU A 119 8.98 11.80 28.77
N LYS A 120 10.21 11.42 29.16
CA LYS A 120 10.62 11.23 30.56
C LYS A 120 10.33 12.44 31.46
N PRO A 121 10.60 13.70 31.08
CA PRO A 121 10.23 14.86 31.89
C PRO A 121 8.72 15.02 32.09
N GLN A 122 7.92 14.62 31.10
CA GLN A 122 6.46 14.67 31.18
C GLN A 122 5.94 13.57 32.09
N MET A 123 6.49 12.35 31.96
CA MET A 123 6.20 11.21 32.84
C MET A 123 6.53 11.55 34.29
N ARG A 124 7.71 12.12 34.55
CA ARG A 124 8.09 12.61 35.88
C ARG A 124 7.05 13.52 36.49
N ASN A 125 6.62 14.54 35.74
CA ASN A 125 5.65 15.52 36.24
C ASN A 125 4.30 14.86 36.60
N VAL A 126 3.85 13.89 35.80
CA VAL A 126 2.64 13.12 36.08
C VAL A 126 2.83 12.24 37.33
N LEU A 127 3.95 11.52 37.42
CA LEU A 127 4.29 10.68 38.58
C LEU A 127 4.36 11.50 39.88
N GLU A 128 5.07 12.62 39.89
CA GLU A 128 5.21 13.49 41.06
C GLU A 128 3.87 14.16 41.46
N THR A 129 2.97 14.41 40.51
CA THR A 129 1.70 15.09 40.76
C THR A 129 0.62 14.11 41.22
N ASP A 130 0.43 13.03 40.48
CA ASP A 130 -0.70 12.10 40.65
C ASP A 130 -0.33 10.93 41.58
N TYR A 131 0.96 10.62 41.72
CA TYR A 131 1.50 9.52 42.52
C TYR A 131 2.66 9.96 43.44
N PRO A 132 2.46 10.96 44.32
CA PRO A 132 3.53 11.60 45.09
C PRO A 132 4.24 10.68 46.11
N ASP A 133 3.68 9.51 46.38
CA ASP A 133 4.25 8.50 47.27
C ASP A 133 5.21 7.53 46.55
N LYS A 134 5.40 7.68 45.23
CA LYS A 134 6.26 6.84 44.37
C LYS A 134 7.55 7.56 44.01
N ASP A 135 8.64 6.81 43.85
CA ASP A 135 9.92 7.35 43.42
C ASP A 135 9.97 7.46 41.89
N ALA A 136 9.66 8.66 41.39
CA ALA A 136 9.68 8.94 39.96
C ALA A 136 11.08 8.75 39.33
N ASP A 137 12.17 8.92 40.09
CA ASP A 137 13.51 8.67 39.57
C ASP A 137 13.72 7.18 39.29
N GLU A 138 13.35 6.32 40.23
CA GLU A 138 13.48 4.85 40.11
C GLU A 138 12.69 4.32 38.91
N ILE A 139 11.41 4.71 38.77
CA ILE A 139 10.54 4.28 37.66
C ILE A 139 11.10 4.73 36.30
N LEU A 140 11.65 5.95 36.21
CA LEU A 140 12.16 6.50 34.95
C LEU A 140 13.54 5.96 34.56
N GLU A 141 14.30 5.41 35.51
CA GLU A 141 15.56 4.72 35.24
C GLU A 141 15.33 3.37 34.55
N GLU A 142 14.21 2.70 34.82
CA GLU A 142 13.85 1.41 34.21
C GLU A 142 13.34 1.57 32.77
N ILE A 143 12.72 2.70 32.44
CA ILE A 143 12.24 2.97 31.08
C ILE A 143 13.45 3.22 30.15
N PRO A 144 13.62 2.47 29.05
CA PRO A 144 14.72 2.69 28.12
C PRO A 144 14.63 4.07 27.46
N ASP A 145 15.77 4.69 27.16
CA ASP A 145 15.77 6.00 26.49
C ASP A 145 15.32 5.92 25.02
N ASN A 146 15.52 4.77 24.39
CA ASN A 146 15.17 4.53 22.99
C ASN A 146 14.62 3.11 22.81
N ILE A 147 13.64 2.95 21.93
CA ILE A 147 13.19 1.64 21.45
C ILE A 147 13.79 1.41 20.06
N ASP A 148 14.56 0.33 19.91
CA ASP A 148 15.12 -0.08 18.62
C ASP A 148 14.10 -0.93 17.84
N LEU A 149 13.60 -0.38 16.74
CA LEU A 149 12.62 -1.06 15.89
C LEU A 149 13.20 -2.22 15.10
N SER A 150 14.52 -2.26 14.90
CA SER A 150 15.16 -3.36 14.17
C SER A 150 15.02 -4.69 14.93
N GLU A 151 15.03 -4.64 16.26
CA GLU A 151 14.82 -5.81 17.12
C GLU A 151 13.39 -6.36 16.98
N ILE A 152 12.40 -5.48 16.81
CA ILE A 152 10.98 -5.85 16.71
C ILE A 152 10.66 -6.49 15.36
N VAL A 153 11.20 -5.94 14.27
CA VAL A 153 10.85 -6.38 12.91
C VAL A 153 11.70 -7.58 12.46
N GLY A 154 12.90 -7.74 13.00
CA GLY A 154 13.83 -8.83 12.67
C GLY A 154 14.55 -8.62 11.34
N GLU A 155 15.89 -8.74 11.35
CA GLU A 155 16.74 -8.45 10.18
C GLU A 155 16.46 -9.39 8.99
N GLU A 156 16.16 -10.67 9.26
CA GLU A 156 15.96 -11.69 8.21
C GLU A 156 14.75 -11.33 7.33
N GLY A 157 13.60 -11.03 7.93
CA GLY A 157 12.39 -10.66 7.20
C GLY A 157 12.53 -9.37 6.39
N LEU A 158 13.22 -8.37 6.94
CA LEU A 158 13.48 -7.10 6.24
C LEU A 158 14.35 -7.29 5.00
N SER A 159 15.38 -8.13 5.10
CA SER A 159 16.27 -8.41 3.96
C SER A 159 15.54 -9.11 2.81
N GLU A 160 14.62 -10.03 3.11
CA GLU A 160 13.79 -10.70 2.11
C GLU A 160 12.83 -9.72 1.43
N ILE A 161 12.16 -8.86 2.20
CA ILE A 161 11.23 -7.86 1.66
C ILE A 161 11.99 -6.84 0.79
N LYS A 162 13.19 -6.40 1.20
CA LYS A 162 14.05 -5.51 0.41
C LYS A 162 14.43 -6.15 -0.93
N ASN A 163 14.82 -7.42 -0.93
CA ASN A 163 15.12 -8.16 -2.17
C ASN A 163 13.88 -8.28 -3.07
N LEU A 164 12.71 -8.57 -2.50
CA LEU A 164 11.45 -8.60 -3.24
C LEU A 164 11.08 -7.23 -3.83
N ASN A 165 11.29 -6.15 -3.07
CA ASN A 165 11.03 -4.78 -3.53
C ASN A 165 11.95 -4.40 -4.70
N SER A 166 13.24 -4.74 -4.61
CA SER A 166 14.18 -4.54 -5.72
C SER A 166 13.75 -5.30 -6.98
N LEU A 167 13.36 -6.58 -6.86
CA LEU A 167 12.88 -7.38 -7.99
C LEU A 167 11.57 -6.82 -8.57
N PHE A 168 10.68 -6.33 -7.71
CA PHE A 168 9.45 -5.68 -8.11
C PHE A 168 9.74 -4.39 -8.91
N ASN A 169 10.66 -3.55 -8.44
CA ASN A 169 11.06 -2.31 -9.11
C ASN A 169 11.65 -2.54 -10.50
N ASP A 170 12.51 -3.56 -10.66
CA ASP A 170 13.05 -3.96 -11.96
C ASP A 170 11.97 -4.50 -12.90
N PHE A 171 11.11 -5.39 -12.39
CA PHE A 171 10.00 -5.96 -13.15
C PHE A 171 9.00 -4.88 -13.59
N ARG A 172 8.70 -3.90 -12.73
CA ARG A 172 7.85 -2.74 -13.02
C ARG A 172 8.39 -1.95 -14.21
N ASN A 173 9.67 -1.56 -14.16
CA ASN A 173 10.30 -0.79 -15.23
C ASN A 173 10.26 -1.54 -16.58
N LEU A 174 10.53 -2.85 -16.55
CA LEU A 174 10.44 -3.71 -17.73
C LEU A 174 9.01 -3.74 -18.32
N LEU A 175 7.99 -3.91 -17.48
CA LEU A 175 6.60 -3.93 -17.91
C LEU A 175 6.17 -2.60 -18.54
N TYR A 176 6.56 -1.46 -17.96
CA TYR A 176 6.27 -0.15 -18.53
C TYR A 176 6.86 -0.01 -19.94
N VAL A 177 8.14 -0.35 -20.12
CA VAL A 177 8.79 -0.29 -21.44
C VAL A 177 8.12 -1.23 -22.43
N LEU A 178 7.83 -2.47 -22.05
CA LEU A 178 7.15 -3.44 -22.92
C LEU A 178 5.75 -2.98 -23.31
N SER A 179 4.98 -2.43 -22.37
CA SER A 179 3.63 -1.93 -22.64
C SER A 179 3.65 -0.81 -23.69
N ILE A 180 4.58 0.16 -23.56
CA ILE A 180 4.75 1.25 -24.53
C ILE A 180 5.13 0.70 -25.90
N ILE A 181 6.10 -0.20 -25.97
CA ILE A 181 6.54 -0.82 -27.23
C ILE A 181 5.38 -1.53 -27.93
N LEU A 182 4.59 -2.32 -27.19
CA LEU A 182 3.46 -3.06 -27.76
C LEU A 182 2.35 -2.12 -28.27
N LEU A 183 2.04 -1.05 -27.54
CA LEU A 183 1.07 -0.04 -27.98
C LEU A 183 1.55 0.68 -29.25
N VAL A 184 2.84 1.06 -29.32
CA VAL A 184 3.43 1.68 -30.52
C VAL A 184 3.40 0.70 -31.70
N LEU A 185 3.78 -0.56 -31.51
CA LEU A 185 3.71 -1.58 -32.56
C LEU A 185 2.28 -1.75 -33.07
N MET A 186 1.29 -1.75 -32.19
CA MET A 186 -0.12 -1.84 -32.57
C MET A 186 -0.55 -0.65 -33.45
N LEU A 187 -0.13 0.57 -33.12
CA LEU A 187 -0.39 1.77 -33.94
C LEU A 187 0.29 1.73 -35.30
N LEU A 188 1.49 1.16 -35.40
CA LEU A 188 2.25 1.07 -36.64
C LEU A 188 1.70 -0.02 -37.58
N LEU A 189 1.18 -1.12 -37.03
CA LEU A 189 0.73 -2.28 -37.82
C LEU A 189 -0.68 -2.14 -38.38
N ALA A 190 -1.59 -1.50 -37.64
CA ALA A 190 -2.98 -1.30 -38.04
C ALA A 190 -3.11 -0.26 -39.18
N LYS A 191 -3.92 -0.57 -40.20
CA LYS A 191 -4.19 0.30 -41.35
C LYS A 191 -5.41 1.18 -41.10
N GLY A 192 -5.19 2.49 -41.16
CA GLY A 192 -6.26 3.47 -41.01
C GLY A 192 -6.71 3.63 -39.56
N LEU A 193 -7.50 4.68 -39.32
CA LEU A 193 -7.87 5.09 -37.97
C LEU A 193 -8.88 4.13 -37.33
N ALA A 194 -9.86 3.63 -38.10
CA ALA A 194 -10.87 2.70 -37.59
C ALA A 194 -10.26 1.36 -37.10
N GLU A 195 -9.34 0.76 -37.86
CA GLU A 195 -8.65 -0.48 -37.44
C GLU A 195 -7.82 -0.24 -36.17
N LYS A 196 -7.09 0.89 -36.09
CA LYS A 196 -6.35 1.28 -34.87
C LYS A 196 -7.28 1.39 -33.66
N MET A 197 -8.38 2.13 -33.77
CA MET A 197 -9.36 2.29 -32.69
C MET A 197 -9.95 0.96 -32.24
N ARG A 198 -10.26 0.05 -33.18
CA ARG A 198 -10.81 -1.27 -32.85
C ARG A 198 -9.81 -2.14 -32.09
N HIS A 199 -8.56 -2.22 -32.54
CA HIS A 199 -7.52 -3.00 -31.86
C HIS A 199 -7.14 -2.42 -30.50
N PHE A 200 -7.04 -1.10 -30.39
CA PHE A 200 -6.85 -0.44 -29.10
C PHE A 200 -8.03 -0.71 -28.18
N GLY A 201 -9.25 -0.49 -28.66
CA GLY A 201 -10.46 -0.72 -27.88
C GLY A 201 -10.54 -2.14 -27.33
N SER A 202 -10.31 -3.16 -28.17
CA SER A 202 -10.28 -4.56 -27.70
C SER A 202 -9.17 -4.84 -26.68
N THR A 203 -8.01 -4.21 -26.87
CA THR A 203 -6.85 -4.36 -25.98
C THR A 203 -7.07 -3.71 -24.61
N LEU A 204 -7.93 -2.68 -24.51
CA LEU A 204 -8.28 -2.04 -23.23
C LEU A 204 -9.42 -2.76 -22.51
N ILE A 205 -10.36 -3.37 -23.24
CA ILE A 205 -11.47 -4.13 -22.64
C ILE A 205 -10.95 -5.30 -21.79
N VAL A 206 -9.97 -6.05 -22.29
CA VAL A 206 -9.46 -7.24 -21.59
C VAL A 206 -8.87 -6.87 -20.21
N PRO A 207 -7.90 -5.95 -20.09
CA PRO A 207 -7.44 -5.44 -18.80
C PRO A 207 -8.57 -4.84 -17.95
N GLY A 208 -9.51 -4.10 -18.56
CA GLY A 208 -10.63 -3.52 -17.82
C GLY A 208 -11.48 -4.58 -17.11
N VAL A 209 -11.82 -5.66 -17.82
CA VAL A 209 -12.52 -6.82 -17.25
C VAL A 209 -11.65 -7.55 -16.23
N SER A 210 -10.38 -7.81 -16.55
CA SER A 210 -9.46 -8.54 -15.68
C SER A 210 -9.22 -7.83 -14.35
N LEU A 211 -9.00 -6.52 -14.36
CA LEU A 211 -8.81 -5.72 -13.15
C LEU A 211 -10.09 -5.62 -12.32
N THR A 212 -11.26 -5.51 -12.97
CA THR A 212 -12.56 -5.57 -12.29
C THR A 212 -12.75 -6.91 -11.59
N ILE A 213 -12.42 -8.03 -12.23
CA ILE A 213 -12.48 -9.35 -11.59
C ILE A 213 -11.46 -9.43 -10.45
N ALA A 214 -10.24 -8.96 -10.68
CA ALA A 214 -9.18 -8.97 -9.67
C ALA A 214 -9.57 -8.17 -8.42
N SER A 215 -10.25 -7.03 -8.55
CA SER A 215 -10.72 -6.26 -7.38
C SER A 215 -11.71 -7.04 -6.52
N PHE A 216 -12.63 -7.79 -7.13
CA PHE A 216 -13.56 -8.65 -6.38
C PHE A 216 -12.83 -9.82 -5.71
N VAL A 217 -11.89 -10.45 -6.41
CA VAL A 217 -11.10 -11.56 -5.85
C VAL A 217 -10.25 -11.08 -4.67
N MET A 218 -9.55 -9.94 -4.83
CA MET A 218 -8.74 -9.35 -3.77
C MET A 218 -9.59 -8.91 -2.57
N GLY A 219 -10.77 -8.32 -2.81
CA GLY A 219 -11.69 -7.97 -1.73
C GLY A 219 -12.10 -9.18 -0.88
N ASN A 220 -12.36 -10.33 -1.51
CA ASN A 220 -12.67 -11.57 -0.79
C ASN A 220 -11.47 -12.15 -0.03
N ILE A 221 -10.27 -12.13 -0.64
CA ILE A 221 -9.05 -12.60 0.01
C ILE A 221 -8.76 -11.76 1.25
N ILE A 222 -8.81 -10.44 1.12
CA ILE A 222 -8.51 -9.53 2.23
C ILE A 222 -9.60 -9.65 3.30
N GLY A 223 -10.88 -9.71 2.91
CA GLY A 223 -11.97 -9.97 3.86
C GLY A 223 -11.76 -11.25 4.68
N SER A 224 -11.24 -12.31 4.06
CA SER A 224 -10.88 -13.55 4.76
C SER A 224 -9.66 -13.41 5.68
N ILE A 225 -8.67 -12.60 5.31
CA ILE A 225 -7.51 -12.32 6.17
C ILE A 225 -7.98 -11.53 7.38
N THR A 226 -8.71 -10.43 7.16
CA THR A 226 -9.20 -9.55 8.23
C THR A 226 -10.12 -10.28 9.20
N SER A 227 -10.96 -11.21 8.73
CA SER A 227 -11.80 -12.01 9.62
C SER A 227 -11.04 -13.00 10.50
N ASN A 228 -9.81 -13.36 10.12
CA ASN A 228 -8.96 -14.32 10.85
C ASN A 228 -7.97 -13.64 11.79
N VAL A 229 -7.83 -12.31 11.74
CA VAL A 229 -7.03 -11.56 12.70
C VAL A 229 -7.83 -11.48 14.01
N GLU A 230 -7.66 -12.48 14.86
CA GLU A 230 -8.12 -12.44 16.25
C GLU A 230 -7.25 -11.43 17.02
N GLY A 231 -7.88 -10.52 17.76
CA GLY A 231 -7.19 -9.79 18.83
C GLY A 231 -7.36 -8.28 18.83
N GLU A 232 -7.37 -7.61 17.68
CA GLU A 232 -7.39 -6.14 17.69
C GLU A 232 -8.30 -5.51 16.64
N LYS A 233 -9.39 -4.90 17.13
CA LYS A 233 -10.28 -4.06 16.32
C LYS A 233 -9.48 -3.02 15.52
N LEU A 234 -8.43 -2.46 16.12
CA LEU A 234 -7.56 -1.46 15.48
C LEU A 234 -6.92 -2.01 14.19
N VAL A 235 -6.27 -3.18 14.26
CA VAL A 235 -5.67 -3.85 13.10
C VAL A 235 -6.73 -4.15 12.05
N SER A 236 -7.91 -4.65 12.46
CA SER A 236 -8.99 -4.92 11.51
C SER A 236 -9.52 -3.67 10.81
N ASP A 237 -9.62 -2.53 11.52
CA ASP A 237 -10.07 -1.26 10.96
C ASP A 237 -9.07 -0.74 9.91
N VAL A 238 -7.77 -0.78 10.23
CA VAL A 238 -6.68 -0.41 9.32
C VAL A 238 -6.69 -1.29 8.07
N LEU A 239 -6.73 -2.62 8.22
CA LEU A 239 -6.74 -3.54 7.09
C LEU A 239 -7.98 -3.33 6.20
N ASN A 240 -9.14 -3.07 6.79
CA ASN A 240 -10.37 -2.78 6.03
C ASN A 240 -10.26 -1.47 5.23
N ILE A 241 -9.67 -0.43 5.80
CA ILE A 241 -9.48 0.85 5.09
C ILE A 241 -8.46 0.70 3.97
N LEU A 242 -7.28 0.15 4.26
CA LEU A 242 -6.23 -0.06 3.25
C LEU A 242 -6.76 -0.93 2.10
N SER A 243 -7.43 -2.04 2.41
CA SER A 243 -8.00 -2.92 1.40
C SER A 243 -9.12 -2.28 0.59
N GLY A 244 -10.00 -1.50 1.24
CA GLY A 244 -11.04 -0.74 0.57
C GLY A 244 -10.46 0.27 -0.42
N ASN A 245 -9.43 1.01 -0.02
CA ASN A 245 -8.74 1.98 -0.86
C ASN A 245 -8.03 1.29 -2.05
N PHE A 246 -7.35 0.17 -1.82
CA PHE A 246 -6.67 -0.59 -2.88
C PHE A 246 -7.67 -1.20 -3.89
N THR A 247 -8.66 -1.94 -3.39
CA THR A 247 -9.65 -2.62 -4.25
C THR A 247 -10.56 -1.63 -4.97
N GLY A 248 -10.89 -0.50 -4.34
CA GLY A 248 -11.65 0.59 -4.94
C GLY A 248 -10.92 1.23 -6.12
N ARG A 249 -9.60 1.49 -5.99
CA ARG A 249 -8.79 2.01 -7.09
C ARG A 249 -8.66 1.01 -8.24
N LEU A 250 -8.38 -0.27 -7.94
CA LEU A 250 -8.35 -1.34 -8.96
C LEU A 250 -9.66 -1.42 -9.75
N LEU A 251 -10.80 -1.38 -9.05
CA LEU A 251 -12.12 -1.40 -9.67
C LEU A 251 -12.34 -0.17 -10.55
N LEU A 252 -12.00 1.03 -10.06
CA LEU A 252 -12.16 2.28 -10.80
C LEU A 252 -11.35 2.25 -12.10
N HIS A 253 -10.07 1.89 -12.04
CA HIS A 253 -9.22 1.78 -13.23
C HIS A 253 -9.72 0.70 -14.20
N GLY A 254 -10.16 -0.46 -13.68
CA GLY A 254 -10.79 -1.51 -14.47
C GLY A 254 -12.01 -1.01 -15.25
N LEU A 255 -12.93 -0.32 -14.58
CA LEU A 255 -14.12 0.24 -15.20
C LEU A 255 -13.78 1.34 -16.23
N LEU A 256 -12.86 2.25 -15.92
CA LEU A 256 -12.43 3.31 -16.84
C LEU A 256 -11.89 2.73 -18.15
N LEU A 257 -11.04 1.71 -18.08
CA LEU A 257 -10.48 1.04 -19.26
C LEU A 257 -11.54 0.30 -20.05
N LEU A 258 -12.47 -0.37 -19.36
CA LEU A 258 -13.59 -1.04 -19.99
C LEU A 258 -14.45 -0.04 -20.78
N PHE A 259 -14.83 1.08 -20.17
CA PHE A 259 -15.64 2.11 -20.84
C PHE A 259 -14.88 2.77 -21.99
N LEU A 260 -13.60 3.11 -21.80
CA LEU A 260 -12.76 3.67 -22.86
C LEU A 260 -12.61 2.70 -24.03
N GLY A 261 -12.41 1.42 -23.74
CA GLY A 261 -12.30 0.38 -24.74
C GLY A 261 -13.58 0.20 -25.56
N ILE A 262 -14.74 0.17 -24.90
CA ILE A 262 -16.06 0.11 -25.56
C ILE A 262 -16.29 1.36 -26.42
N ALA A 263 -15.99 2.55 -25.88
CA ALA A 263 -16.14 3.81 -26.61
C ALA A 263 -15.28 3.84 -27.88
N LEU A 264 -14.03 3.39 -27.81
CA LEU A 264 -13.15 3.29 -28.99
C LEU A 264 -13.68 2.32 -30.05
N ILE A 265 -14.25 1.18 -29.63
CA ILE A 265 -14.89 0.25 -30.58
C ILE A 265 -16.09 0.91 -31.25
N ILE A 266 -16.97 1.58 -30.50
CA ILE A 266 -18.13 2.30 -31.06
C ILE A 266 -17.68 3.37 -32.05
N LEU A 267 -16.71 4.22 -31.67
CA LEU A 267 -16.15 5.25 -32.54
C LEU A 267 -15.53 4.66 -33.81
N SER A 268 -14.90 3.48 -33.72
CA SER A 268 -14.35 2.80 -34.89
C SER A 268 -15.41 2.51 -35.97
N TYR A 269 -16.66 2.22 -35.58
CA TYR A 269 -17.76 2.00 -36.52
C TYR A 269 -18.17 3.28 -37.25
N PHE A 270 -18.24 4.41 -36.55
CA PHE A 270 -18.57 5.70 -37.17
C PHE A 270 -17.49 6.12 -38.17
N VAL A 271 -16.21 6.01 -37.80
CA VAL A 271 -15.08 6.36 -38.68
C VAL A 271 -15.03 5.46 -39.93
N SER A 272 -15.33 4.16 -39.78
CA SER A 272 -15.34 3.21 -40.90
C SER A 272 -16.42 3.56 -41.93
N ARG A 273 -17.58 4.07 -41.46
CA ARG A 273 -18.72 4.42 -42.33
C ARG A 273 -18.44 5.63 -43.22
N GLU A 274 -17.76 6.65 -42.69
CA GLU A 274 -17.44 7.87 -43.45
C GLU A 274 -16.46 7.63 -44.60
N HIS A 275 -15.56 6.66 -44.46
CA HIS A 275 -14.50 6.41 -45.44
C HIS A 275 -14.89 5.46 -46.58
N GLY A 276 -16.18 5.08 -46.67
CA GLY A 276 -16.69 4.22 -47.76
C GLY A 276 -15.96 2.88 -47.87
N GLN A 277 -15.33 2.40 -46.79
CA GLN A 277 -14.67 1.11 -46.80
C GLN A 277 -15.76 0.03 -46.88
N PRO A 278 -15.71 -0.89 -47.87
CA PRO A 278 -16.71 -1.94 -48.02
C PRO A 278 -16.78 -2.76 -46.72
N ASP A 279 -18.01 -3.02 -46.25
CA ASP A 279 -18.28 -3.77 -45.03
C ASP A 279 -17.43 -5.05 -44.98
N LEU A 280 -16.52 -5.14 -44.00
CA LEU A 280 -15.66 -6.31 -43.78
C LEU A 280 -16.43 -7.48 -43.11
N THR A 281 -17.76 -7.51 -43.19
CA THR A 281 -18.56 -8.68 -42.85
C THR A 281 -18.50 -9.68 -44.01
N GLY A 282 -17.36 -10.36 -44.12
CA GLY A 282 -17.11 -11.54 -44.94
C GLY A 282 -16.25 -12.51 -44.17
#